data_AF-M0BZR8-F1
#
_entry.id   AF-M0BZR8-F1
#
_cell.length_a   1.000
_cell.length_b   1.000
_cell.length_c   1.000
_cell.angle_alpha   90.00
_cell.angle_beta   90.00
_cell.angle_gamma   90.00
#
_symmetry.space_group_name_H-M   'P 1'
#
loop_
_entity.id
_entity.type
_entity.pdbx_description
1 polymer ?
#
loop_
_entity_poly.entity_id
_entity_poly.type
_entity_poly.pdbx_seq_one_letter_code
_entity_poly.pdbx_strand_id
1 'polypeptide(L)'
;MGEYGGAAFLVVYLLLVALIGFPVMLVEFTIGRRTERNPVGALKQIGEGAWTKVGWVFVLAGFVILSYYSVVAGWILRYTAIGLQGNYAAGGAGAQFMSVAGGMDSVVTHAIFMAAIVTVVAFGIQQGIEFSVKLMVPAIIALLIGLAVYAGTLSGAGEAYAYYLSPDLGTIAANWTEILPAAAAQAFFTLSLGMGVMITYASYLGEDRNLAKDGTIIVALDTAIAFTAGLVAFPVLYTAELTDVAAGPSFIFVSLAQAFSNIPFGGLIGAIFFAIVTIAALSSAISIMEVVVSYLIDEHDVARLPATVALGVTIFLVGLPVAYEPEGLNWLTVYDGFANSILLILGGLLLAVYIGWVATDLGLTELGKGIQNLGSWGTVWIWTLRVPVIIVLLVVLAQNAIDYYESLVGIFG
;
A
#
# COMPACT_ATOMS: atom_id res chain seq x y z
N MET A 1 -4.22 -4.49 12.83
CA MET A 1 -4.16 -3.88 14.18
C MET A 1 -5.35 -4.27 15.06
N GLY A 2 -6.60 -3.96 14.70
CA GLY A 2 -7.76 -4.26 15.56
C GLY A 2 -7.93 -5.75 15.91
N GLU A 3 -7.68 -6.62 14.94
CA GLU A 3 -7.76 -8.09 15.08
C GLU A 3 -6.61 -8.71 15.92
N TYR A 4 -5.46 -8.04 15.98
CA TYR A 4 -4.21 -8.61 16.48
C TYR A 4 -3.69 -7.93 17.77
N GLY A 5 -4.60 -7.44 18.61
CA GLY A 5 -4.26 -6.85 19.91
C GLY A 5 -3.68 -5.44 19.85
N GLY A 6 -4.03 -4.65 18.83
CA GLY A 6 -3.76 -3.21 18.78
C GLY A 6 -2.26 -2.86 18.82
N ALA A 7 -1.82 -2.34 19.96
CA ALA A 7 -0.44 -1.91 20.23
C ALA A 7 0.60 -3.03 20.02
N ALA A 8 0.23 -4.28 20.32
CA ALA A 8 1.09 -5.45 20.12
C ALA A 8 1.48 -5.62 18.64
N PHE A 9 0.48 -5.60 17.75
CA PHE A 9 0.70 -5.65 16.31
C PHE A 9 1.51 -4.45 15.82
N LEU A 10 1.21 -3.23 16.32
CA LEU A 10 1.91 -2.02 15.90
C LEU A 10 3.42 -2.14 16.16
N VAL A 11 3.84 -2.63 17.32
CA VAL A 11 5.27 -2.80 17.64
C VAL A 11 5.94 -3.77 16.65
N VAL A 12 5.33 -4.93 16.40
CA VAL A 12 5.88 -5.92 15.47
C VAL A 12 5.95 -5.36 14.04
N TYR A 13 4.90 -4.67 13.60
CA TYR A 13 4.85 -3.96 12.33
C TYR A 13 5.99 -2.95 12.18
N LEU A 14 6.20 -2.06 13.18
CA LEU A 14 7.27 -1.06 13.14
C LEU A 14 8.65 -1.71 13.07
N LEU A 15 8.86 -2.81 13.79
CA LEU A 15 10.11 -3.57 13.73
C LEU A 15 10.32 -4.17 12.34
N LEU A 16 9.30 -4.75 11.72
CA LEU A 16 9.42 -5.32 10.37
C LEU A 16 9.59 -4.27 9.29
N VAL A 17 8.95 -3.11 9.42
CA VAL A 17 9.19 -1.94 8.56
C VAL A 17 10.67 -1.55 8.60
N ALA A 18 11.27 -1.48 9.79
CA ALA A 18 12.67 -1.10 9.94
C ALA A 18 13.67 -2.21 9.54
N LEU A 19 13.39 -3.47 9.88
CA LEU A 19 14.33 -4.58 9.73
C LEU A 19 14.20 -5.35 8.41
N ILE A 20 13.04 -5.26 7.75
CA ILE A 20 12.75 -5.99 6.51
C ILE A 20 12.39 -5.02 5.39
N GLY A 21 11.39 -4.16 5.62
CA GLY A 21 10.90 -3.21 4.62
C GLY A 21 11.99 -2.24 4.15
N PHE A 22 12.66 -1.57 5.08
CA PHE A 22 13.71 -0.61 4.77
C PHE A 22 14.90 -1.23 4.00
N PRO A 23 15.48 -2.37 4.41
CA PRO A 23 16.51 -3.05 3.61
C PRO A 23 16.08 -3.40 2.18
N VAL A 24 14.84 -3.84 1.97
CA VAL A 24 14.31 -4.18 0.64
C VAL A 24 14.02 -2.91 -0.18
N MET A 25 13.59 -1.82 0.45
CA MET A 25 13.48 -0.52 -0.21
C MET A 25 14.82 -0.08 -0.80
N LEU A 26 15.92 -0.24 -0.05
CA LEU A 26 17.26 0.09 -0.54
C LEU A 26 17.65 -0.77 -1.74
N VAL A 27 17.22 -2.04 -1.78
CA VAL A 27 17.43 -2.91 -2.95
C VAL A 27 16.75 -2.32 -4.18
N GLU A 28 15.46 -1.98 -4.10
CA GLU A 28 14.74 -1.37 -5.21
C GLU A 28 15.37 -0.05 -5.66
N PHE A 29 15.80 0.79 -4.70
CA PHE A 29 16.48 2.05 -5.00
C PHE A 29 17.81 1.83 -5.72
N THR A 30 18.62 0.89 -5.28
CA THR A 30 19.91 0.61 -5.92
C THR A 30 19.72 0.13 -7.35
N ILE A 31 18.72 -0.72 -7.62
CA ILE A 31 18.42 -1.23 -8.96
C ILE A 31 17.90 -0.10 -9.86
N GLY A 32 16.91 0.66 -9.38
CA GLY A 32 16.31 1.76 -10.13
C GLY A 32 17.34 2.82 -10.50
N ARG A 33 18.06 3.34 -9.51
CA ARG A 33 19.08 4.39 -9.74
C ARG A 33 20.22 3.90 -10.63
N ARG A 34 20.68 2.66 -10.47
CA ARG A 34 21.78 2.12 -11.28
C ARG A 34 21.46 2.08 -12.78
N THR A 35 20.20 1.80 -13.09
CA THR A 35 19.77 1.44 -14.44
C THR A 35 19.08 2.58 -15.16
N GLU A 36 18.51 3.54 -14.42
CA GLU A 36 17.70 4.64 -14.98
C GLU A 36 16.59 4.11 -15.90
N ARG A 37 16.00 2.95 -15.53
CA ARG A 37 15.00 2.23 -16.32
C ARG A 37 13.84 1.74 -15.46
N ASN A 38 12.70 1.50 -16.11
CA ASN A 38 11.59 0.71 -15.56
C ASN A 38 12.04 -0.69 -15.06
N PRO A 39 11.24 -1.37 -14.21
CA PRO A 39 11.64 -2.66 -13.62
C PRO A 39 12.00 -3.77 -14.61
N VAL A 40 11.37 -3.81 -15.78
CA VAL A 40 11.71 -4.80 -16.84
C VAL A 40 13.04 -4.45 -17.49
N GLY A 41 13.20 -3.20 -17.93
CA GLY A 41 14.44 -2.72 -18.54
C GLY A 41 15.64 -2.82 -17.59
N ALA A 42 15.41 -2.52 -16.31
CA ALA A 42 16.41 -2.58 -15.26
C ALA A 42 16.98 -4.01 -15.13
N LEU A 43 16.12 -5.01 -14.92
CA LEU A 43 16.59 -6.39 -14.74
C LEU A 43 17.04 -7.06 -16.05
N LYS A 44 16.57 -6.61 -17.21
CA LYS A 44 17.17 -6.98 -18.49
C LYS A 44 18.61 -6.46 -18.63
N GLN A 45 18.92 -5.29 -18.08
CA GLN A 45 20.23 -4.67 -18.20
C GLN A 45 21.26 -5.29 -17.25
N ILE A 46 20.88 -5.53 -16.00
CA ILE A 46 21.83 -5.96 -14.96
C ILE A 46 21.81 -7.47 -14.71
N GLY A 47 20.69 -8.13 -15.02
CA GLY A 47 20.50 -9.56 -14.76
C GLY A 47 20.91 -10.46 -15.92
N GLU A 48 21.13 -11.74 -15.60
CA GLU A 48 21.44 -12.79 -16.58
C GLU A 48 20.42 -13.94 -16.51
N GLY A 49 20.23 -14.64 -17.63
CA GLY A 49 19.35 -15.82 -17.69
C GLY A 49 17.92 -15.51 -17.24
N ALA A 50 17.43 -16.23 -16.22
CA ALA A 50 16.09 -16.06 -15.69
C ALA A 50 15.85 -14.68 -15.03
N TRP A 51 16.89 -14.02 -14.52
CA TRP A 51 16.78 -12.72 -13.85
C TRP A 51 16.27 -11.61 -14.77
N THR A 52 16.56 -11.71 -16.08
CA THR A 52 16.04 -10.78 -17.11
C THR A 52 14.52 -10.74 -17.21
N LYS A 53 13.83 -11.77 -16.70
CA LYS A 53 12.38 -11.91 -16.75
C LYS A 53 11.68 -11.46 -15.48
N VAL A 54 12.40 -11.32 -14.37
CA VAL A 54 11.82 -10.98 -13.06
C VAL A 54 11.10 -9.64 -13.09
N GLY A 55 11.56 -8.70 -13.93
CA GLY A 55 10.94 -7.39 -14.07
C GLY A 55 9.44 -7.44 -14.42
N TRP A 56 8.99 -8.50 -15.10
CA TRP A 56 7.59 -8.68 -15.47
C TRP A 56 6.67 -8.96 -14.28
N VAL A 57 7.21 -9.50 -13.18
CA VAL A 57 6.44 -9.71 -11.94
C VAL A 57 5.90 -8.37 -11.43
N PHE A 58 6.70 -7.30 -11.48
CA PHE A 58 6.32 -5.97 -11.01
C PHE A 58 5.26 -5.32 -11.91
N VAL A 59 5.42 -5.43 -13.24
CA VAL A 59 4.43 -4.89 -14.19
C VAL A 59 3.10 -5.62 -14.05
N LEU A 60 3.12 -6.95 -13.91
CA LEU A 60 1.92 -7.75 -13.67
C LEU A 60 1.28 -7.40 -12.32
N ALA A 61 2.07 -7.27 -11.25
CA ALA A 61 1.59 -6.88 -9.94
C ALA A 61 0.89 -5.52 -10.00
N GLY A 62 1.57 -4.49 -10.53
CA GLY A 62 1.00 -3.15 -10.65
C GLY A 62 -0.27 -3.11 -11.50
N PHE A 63 -0.31 -3.86 -12.60
CA PHE A 63 -1.48 -3.97 -13.46
C PHE A 63 -2.69 -4.58 -12.73
N VAL A 64 -2.51 -5.70 -12.02
CA VAL A 64 -3.60 -6.36 -11.28
C VAL A 64 -4.03 -5.51 -10.09
N ILE A 65 -3.08 -4.95 -9.33
CA ILE A 65 -3.38 -4.11 -8.16
C ILE A 65 -4.24 -2.93 -8.58
N LEU A 66 -3.80 -2.19 -9.60
CA LEU A 66 -4.51 -0.98 -10.00
C LEU A 66 -5.94 -1.28 -10.49
N SER A 67 -6.19 -2.50 -11.01
CA SER A 67 -7.50 -2.91 -11.51
C SER A 67 -8.57 -2.99 -10.41
N TYR A 68 -8.24 -3.49 -9.21
CA TYR A 68 -9.19 -3.50 -8.08
C TYR A 68 -9.01 -2.31 -7.15
N TYR A 69 -7.80 -1.76 -7.04
CA TYR A 69 -7.50 -0.62 -6.16
C TYR A 69 -8.32 0.62 -6.52
N SER A 70 -8.50 0.87 -7.82
CA SER A 70 -9.34 1.97 -8.33
C SER A 70 -10.83 1.77 -8.06
N VAL A 71 -11.31 0.52 -7.97
CA VAL A 71 -12.67 0.19 -7.55
C VAL A 71 -12.86 0.50 -6.06
N VAL A 72 -11.94 0.01 -5.21
CA VAL A 72 -11.96 0.29 -3.76
C VAL A 72 -11.90 1.80 -3.50
N ALA A 73 -11.06 2.53 -4.24
CA ALA A 73 -10.99 3.98 -4.15
C ALA A 73 -12.28 4.68 -4.60
N GLY A 74 -13.01 4.11 -5.58
CA GLY A 74 -14.36 4.52 -5.93
C GLY A 74 -15.34 4.42 -4.75
N TRP A 75 -15.24 3.36 -3.93
CA TRP A 75 -16.05 3.24 -2.71
C TRP A 75 -15.73 4.34 -1.70
N ILE A 76 -14.45 4.67 -1.52
CA ILE A 76 -13.99 5.74 -0.63
C ILE A 76 -14.57 7.10 -1.06
N LEU A 77 -14.61 7.38 -2.38
CA LEU A 77 -15.28 8.56 -2.92
C LEU A 77 -16.77 8.59 -2.56
N ARG A 78 -17.47 7.45 -2.70
CA ARG A 78 -18.90 7.34 -2.34
C ARG A 78 -19.12 7.55 -0.84
N TYR A 79 -18.28 6.99 0.02
CA TYR A 79 -18.36 7.19 1.47
C TYR A 79 -18.09 8.64 1.87
N THR A 80 -17.18 9.34 1.18
CA THR A 80 -17.00 10.78 1.36
C THR A 80 -18.32 11.53 1.11
N ALA A 81 -19.03 11.22 0.01
CA ALA A 81 -20.32 11.83 -0.31
C ALA A 81 -21.43 11.46 0.71
N ILE A 82 -21.46 10.23 1.20
CA ILE A 82 -22.39 9.77 2.25
C ILE A 82 -22.17 10.58 3.54
N GLY A 83 -20.92 10.81 3.93
CA GLY A 83 -20.58 11.61 5.10
C GLY A 83 -21.04 13.07 4.98
N LEU A 84 -20.86 13.68 3.81
CA LEU A 84 -21.33 15.06 3.56
C LEU A 84 -22.85 15.21 3.68
N GLN A 85 -23.59 14.11 3.46
CA GLN A 85 -25.04 14.05 3.65
C GLN A 85 -25.44 13.69 5.08
N GLY A 86 -24.49 13.30 5.94
CA GLY A 86 -24.76 12.83 7.30
C GLY A 86 -25.42 11.45 7.36
N ASN A 87 -25.28 10.63 6.32
CA ASN A 87 -26.07 9.41 6.12
C ASN A 87 -25.29 8.11 6.37
N TYR A 88 -24.26 8.12 7.23
CA TYR A 88 -23.56 6.88 7.59
C TYR A 88 -24.48 5.90 8.29
N ALA A 89 -24.29 4.60 8.01
CA ALA A 89 -25.04 3.48 8.56
C ALA A 89 -26.56 3.52 8.31
N ALA A 90 -27.03 4.29 7.32
CA ALA A 90 -28.44 4.31 6.93
C ALA A 90 -28.88 2.92 6.46
N GLY A 91 -29.80 2.29 7.20
CA GLY A 91 -30.26 0.92 6.92
C GLY A 91 -29.29 -0.19 7.37
N GLY A 92 -28.25 0.15 8.15
CA GLY A 92 -27.21 -0.75 8.65
C GLY A 92 -25.90 -0.64 7.88
N ALA A 93 -24.78 -0.52 8.58
CA ALA A 93 -23.47 -0.26 7.96
C ALA A 93 -23.01 -1.35 6.97
N GLY A 94 -23.26 -2.64 7.29
CA GLY A 94 -22.94 -3.74 6.39
C GLY A 94 -23.77 -3.72 5.10
N ALA A 95 -25.08 -3.49 5.20
CA ALA A 95 -25.96 -3.38 4.04
C ALA A 95 -25.62 -2.15 3.17
N GLN A 96 -25.32 -1.01 3.82
CA GLN A 96 -24.84 0.18 3.12
C GLN A 96 -23.53 -0.10 2.38
N PHE A 97 -22.56 -0.79 3.01
CA PHE A 97 -21.32 -1.17 2.34
C PHE A 97 -21.56 -2.03 1.11
N MET A 98 -22.38 -3.08 1.20
CA MET A 98 -22.68 -3.92 0.03
C MET A 98 -23.36 -3.14 -1.10
N SER A 99 -24.24 -2.19 -0.78
CA SER A 99 -24.83 -1.27 -1.77
C SER A 99 -23.81 -0.32 -2.42
N VAL A 100 -22.68 -0.07 -1.73
CA VAL A 100 -21.58 0.77 -2.22
C VAL A 100 -20.55 -0.03 -3.00
N ALA A 101 -20.29 -1.27 -2.61
CA ALA A 101 -19.24 -2.09 -3.18
C ALA A 101 -19.55 -2.56 -4.61
N GLY A 102 -20.83 -2.78 -4.92
CA GLY A 102 -21.27 -3.35 -6.19
C GLY A 102 -22.13 -2.43 -7.07
N GLY A 103 -22.42 -2.91 -8.28
CA GLY A 103 -23.38 -2.31 -9.21
C GLY A 103 -22.86 -1.13 -10.05
N MET A 104 -23.77 -0.49 -10.78
CA MET A 104 -23.41 0.55 -11.76
C MET A 104 -22.75 1.78 -11.11
N ASP A 105 -23.17 2.16 -9.91
CA ASP A 105 -22.58 3.28 -9.18
C ASP A 105 -21.11 3.03 -8.83
N SER A 106 -20.77 1.79 -8.46
CA SER A 106 -19.38 1.35 -8.23
C SER A 106 -18.56 1.48 -9.51
N VAL A 107 -19.09 1.00 -10.65
CA VAL A 107 -18.45 1.16 -11.98
C VAL A 107 -18.23 2.63 -12.36
N VAL A 108 -19.21 3.51 -12.10
CA VAL A 108 -19.08 4.94 -12.39
C VAL A 108 -17.99 5.58 -11.56
N THR A 109 -17.93 5.29 -10.25
CA THR A 109 -16.88 5.85 -9.39
C THR A 109 -15.50 5.27 -9.66
N HIS A 110 -15.41 4.01 -10.06
CA HIS A 110 -14.20 3.39 -10.61
C HIS A 110 -13.72 4.14 -11.88
N ALA A 111 -14.63 4.43 -12.81
CA ALA A 111 -14.31 5.18 -14.02
C ALA A 111 -13.82 6.61 -13.71
N ILE A 112 -14.47 7.30 -12.78
CA ILE A 112 -14.06 8.65 -12.33
C ILE A 112 -12.66 8.61 -11.72
N PHE A 113 -12.40 7.64 -10.84
CA PHE A 113 -11.10 7.50 -10.18
C PHE A 113 -10.00 7.15 -11.18
N MET A 114 -10.25 6.22 -12.10
CA MET A 114 -9.32 5.87 -13.17
C MET A 114 -9.03 7.05 -14.08
N ALA A 115 -10.04 7.86 -14.43
CA ALA A 115 -9.84 9.06 -15.23
C ALA A 115 -8.94 10.08 -14.51
N ALA A 116 -9.07 10.23 -13.19
CA ALA A 116 -8.18 11.07 -12.39
C ALA A 116 -6.73 10.58 -12.43
N ILE A 117 -6.50 9.27 -12.27
CA ILE A 117 -5.17 8.65 -12.36
C ILE A 117 -4.56 8.90 -13.75
N VAL A 118 -5.30 8.55 -14.82
CA VAL A 118 -4.85 8.73 -16.21
C VAL A 118 -4.49 10.17 -16.50
N THR A 119 -5.31 11.12 -16.03
CA THR A 119 -5.08 12.55 -16.21
C THR A 119 -3.74 12.97 -15.62
N VAL A 120 -3.48 12.62 -14.35
CA VAL A 120 -2.23 13.01 -13.68
C VAL A 120 -1.01 12.38 -14.36
N VAL A 121 -1.06 11.08 -14.64
CA VAL A 121 0.08 10.36 -15.23
C VAL A 121 0.36 10.81 -16.68
N ALA A 122 -0.68 11.19 -17.43
CA ALA A 122 -0.54 11.71 -18.78
C ALA A 122 0.20 13.05 -18.84
N PHE A 123 0.12 13.89 -17.80
CA PHE A 123 0.89 15.14 -17.69
C PHE A 123 2.39 14.92 -17.40
N GLY A 124 2.83 13.69 -17.19
CA GLY A 124 4.24 13.36 -16.99
C GLY A 124 4.74 13.51 -15.56
N ILE A 125 6.03 13.25 -15.36
CA ILE A 125 6.64 13.19 -14.03
C ILE A 125 6.57 14.54 -13.31
N GLN A 126 7.11 15.61 -13.92
CA GLN A 126 7.23 16.92 -13.25
C GLN A 126 5.88 17.64 -13.11
N GLN A 127 5.12 17.74 -14.20
CA GLN A 127 3.88 18.53 -14.22
C GLN A 127 2.67 17.75 -13.67
N GLY A 128 2.70 16.42 -13.70
CA GLY A 128 1.66 15.56 -13.18
C GLY A 128 2.01 15.02 -11.79
N ILE A 129 2.90 14.03 -11.74
CA ILE A 129 3.17 13.23 -10.54
C ILE A 129 3.75 14.10 -9.42
N GLU A 130 4.85 14.80 -9.68
CA GLU A 130 5.57 15.59 -8.69
C GLU A 130 4.71 16.74 -8.14
N PHE A 131 4.00 17.47 -9.01
CA PHE A 131 3.08 18.52 -8.60
C PHE A 131 1.97 17.97 -7.70
N SER A 132 1.34 16.86 -8.11
CA SER A 132 0.23 16.26 -7.37
C SER A 132 0.70 15.80 -5.99
N VAL A 133 1.86 15.12 -5.89
CA VAL A 133 2.40 14.65 -4.61
C VAL A 133 2.77 15.82 -3.68
N LYS A 134 3.36 16.91 -4.22
CA LYS A 134 3.69 18.13 -3.48
C LYS A 134 2.46 18.84 -2.91
N LEU A 135 1.28 18.64 -3.49
CA LEU A 135 0.01 19.15 -2.98
C LEU A 135 -0.66 18.16 -2.01
N MET A 136 -0.76 16.90 -2.42
CA MET A 136 -1.53 15.87 -1.72
C MET A 136 -0.91 15.47 -0.38
N VAL A 137 0.41 15.27 -0.29
CA VAL A 137 1.05 14.78 0.94
C VAL A 137 0.93 15.81 2.09
N PRO A 138 1.25 17.10 1.90
CA PRO A 138 1.02 18.09 2.95
C PRO A 138 -0.45 18.23 3.35
N ALA A 139 -1.38 18.11 2.39
CA ALA A 139 -2.82 18.15 2.68
C ALA A 139 -3.26 16.95 3.55
N ILE A 140 -2.82 15.74 3.23
CA ILE A 140 -3.06 14.54 4.04
C ILE A 140 -2.57 14.77 5.47
N ILE A 141 -1.33 15.23 5.65
CA ILE A 141 -0.73 15.45 6.96
C ILE A 141 -1.54 16.50 7.76
N ALA A 142 -1.84 17.64 7.14
CA ALA A 142 -2.58 18.71 7.81
C ALA A 142 -3.99 18.29 8.24
N LEU A 143 -4.73 17.63 7.35
CA LEU A 143 -6.08 17.15 7.62
C LEU A 143 -6.08 16.03 8.67
N LEU A 144 -5.11 15.11 8.60
CA LEU A 144 -5.00 13.99 9.54
C LEU A 144 -4.62 14.45 10.95
N ILE A 145 -3.71 15.42 11.08
CA ILE A 145 -3.39 16.04 12.37
C ILE A 145 -4.64 16.75 12.94
N GLY A 146 -5.38 17.49 12.10
CA GLY A 146 -6.63 18.12 12.52
C GLY A 146 -7.65 17.10 13.05
N LEU A 147 -7.82 15.98 12.36
CA LEU A 147 -8.67 14.88 12.82
C LEU A 147 -8.16 14.25 14.12
N ALA A 148 -6.85 14.07 14.28
CA ALA A 148 -6.28 13.50 15.50
C ALA A 148 -6.50 14.42 16.72
N VAL A 149 -6.39 15.73 16.54
CA VAL A 149 -6.72 16.71 17.58
C VAL A 149 -8.19 16.59 17.98
N TYR A 150 -9.11 16.55 17.01
CA TYR A 150 -10.53 16.34 17.29
C TYR A 150 -10.81 15.00 17.97
N ALA A 151 -10.22 13.91 17.47
CA ALA A 151 -10.39 12.56 18.03
C ALA A 151 -9.93 12.50 19.48
N GLY A 152 -8.87 13.23 19.85
CA GLY A 152 -8.41 13.36 21.23
C GLY A 152 -9.36 14.10 22.18
N THR A 153 -10.37 14.81 21.65
CA THR A 153 -11.41 15.47 22.47
C THR A 153 -12.62 14.59 22.75
N LEU A 154 -12.72 13.42 22.10
CA LEU A 154 -13.83 12.49 22.27
C LEU A 154 -13.76 11.81 23.65
N SER A 155 -14.93 11.43 24.19
CA SER A 155 -15.02 10.82 25.51
C SER A 155 -14.29 9.47 25.61
N GLY A 156 -14.25 8.69 24.52
CA GLY A 156 -13.54 7.40 24.47
C GLY A 156 -12.03 7.50 24.21
N ALA A 157 -11.47 8.71 24.05
CA ALA A 157 -10.06 8.87 23.66
C ALA A 157 -9.07 8.32 24.69
N GLY A 158 -9.34 8.51 25.99
CA GLY A 158 -8.44 8.05 27.05
C GLY A 158 -8.26 6.53 27.05
N GLU A 159 -9.36 5.79 27.00
CA GLU A 159 -9.37 4.32 26.93
C GLU A 159 -8.79 3.82 25.61
N ALA A 160 -9.16 4.46 24.50
CA ALA A 160 -8.60 4.16 23.18
C ALA A 160 -7.07 4.29 23.15
N TYR A 161 -6.51 5.34 23.74
CA TYR A 161 -5.06 5.53 23.79
C TYR A 161 -4.39 4.57 24.77
N ALA A 162 -5.03 4.22 25.88
CA ALA A 162 -4.54 3.17 26.76
C ALA A 162 -4.43 1.83 26.01
N TYR A 163 -5.42 1.49 25.19
CA TYR A 163 -5.39 0.29 24.34
C TYR A 163 -4.35 0.39 23.21
N TYR A 164 -4.29 1.54 22.51
CA TYR A 164 -3.46 1.70 21.32
C TYR A 164 -1.97 1.92 21.62
N LEU A 165 -1.64 2.46 22.80
CA LEU A 165 -0.27 2.82 23.18
C LEU A 165 0.33 1.90 24.25
N SER A 166 -0.42 0.91 24.75
CA SER A 166 0.07 -0.05 25.74
C SER A 166 0.27 -1.44 25.11
N PRO A 167 1.48 -1.77 24.61
CA PRO A 167 1.74 -3.07 24.01
C PRO A 167 1.74 -4.18 25.06
N ASP A 168 0.93 -5.22 24.82
CA ASP A 168 0.97 -6.46 25.60
C ASP A 168 1.93 -7.47 24.97
N LEU A 169 3.09 -7.67 25.59
CA LEU A 169 4.08 -8.66 25.16
C LEU A 169 3.55 -10.10 25.27
N GLY A 170 2.60 -10.36 26.16
CA GLY A 170 1.94 -11.66 26.28
C GLY A 170 1.15 -12.01 25.03
N THR A 171 0.35 -11.07 24.54
CA THR A 171 -0.38 -11.18 23.26
C THR A 171 0.55 -11.41 22.08
N ILE A 172 1.70 -10.71 22.03
CA ILE A 172 2.72 -10.95 20.98
C ILE A 172 3.23 -12.39 21.07
N ALA A 173 3.64 -12.84 22.25
CA ALA A 173 4.19 -14.18 22.43
C ALA A 173 3.17 -15.30 22.16
N ALA A 174 1.88 -15.06 22.40
CA ALA A 174 0.82 -16.04 22.14
C ALA A 174 0.47 -16.14 20.65
N ASN A 175 0.47 -15.03 19.91
CA ASN A 175 -0.04 -14.95 18.54
C ASN A 175 1.03 -14.63 17.48
N TRP A 176 2.32 -14.82 17.82
CA TRP A 176 3.43 -14.40 16.95
C TRP A 176 3.40 -15.04 15.55
N THR A 177 2.84 -16.26 15.44
CA THR A 177 2.71 -16.99 14.17
C THR A 177 1.74 -16.33 13.20
N GLU A 178 0.76 -15.58 13.69
CA GLU A 178 -0.21 -14.84 12.86
C GLU A 178 0.19 -13.36 12.73
N ILE A 179 0.69 -12.75 13.80
CA ILE A 179 1.10 -11.35 13.83
C ILE A 179 2.27 -11.09 12.88
N LEU A 180 3.30 -11.95 12.91
CA LEU A 180 4.53 -11.71 12.15
C LEU A 180 4.29 -11.70 10.63
N PRO A 181 3.58 -12.68 10.04
CA PRO A 181 3.31 -12.67 8.61
C PRO A 181 2.39 -11.53 8.17
N ALA A 182 1.32 -11.26 8.92
CA ALA A 182 0.40 -10.17 8.63
C ALA A 182 1.10 -8.79 8.70
N ALA A 183 1.94 -8.58 9.70
CA ALA A 183 2.71 -7.35 9.85
C ALA A 183 3.79 -7.19 8.75
N ALA A 184 4.39 -8.30 8.29
CA ALA A 184 5.33 -8.27 7.17
C ALA A 184 4.64 -7.91 5.85
N ALA A 185 3.51 -8.54 5.55
CA ALA A 185 2.71 -8.22 4.37
C ALA A 185 2.27 -6.75 4.38
N GLN A 186 1.79 -6.26 5.53
CA GLN A 186 1.41 -4.85 5.69
C GLN A 186 2.59 -3.89 5.44
N ALA A 187 3.79 -4.23 5.94
CA ALA A 187 5.00 -3.43 5.73
C ALA A 187 5.39 -3.35 4.24
N PHE A 188 5.17 -4.41 3.46
CA PHE A 188 5.42 -4.40 2.02
C PHE A 188 4.41 -3.53 1.27
N PHE A 189 3.13 -3.69 1.58
CA PHE A 189 2.06 -2.95 0.93
C PHE A 189 2.20 -1.43 1.18
N THR A 190 2.35 -1.01 2.44
CA THR A 190 2.41 0.42 2.81
C THR A 190 3.64 1.11 2.23
N LEU A 191 4.79 0.42 2.17
CA LEU A 191 6.01 0.96 1.58
C LEU A 191 6.09 0.80 0.06
N SER A 192 5.04 0.25 -0.58
CA SER A 192 4.96 -0.02 -2.02
C SER A 192 6.13 -0.90 -2.54
N LEU A 193 6.53 -1.89 -1.74
CA LEU A 193 7.64 -2.79 -2.04
C LEU A 193 7.17 -4.03 -2.80
N GLY A 194 8.01 -4.56 -3.67
CA GLY A 194 7.74 -5.77 -4.44
C GLY A 194 6.80 -5.56 -5.63
N MET A 195 6.36 -4.33 -5.87
CA MET A 195 5.55 -3.92 -7.04
C MET A 195 6.33 -3.02 -8.02
N GLY A 196 7.62 -2.74 -7.76
CA GLY A 196 8.51 -2.01 -8.66
C GLY A 196 8.36 -0.49 -8.65
N VAL A 197 7.49 0.06 -7.80
CA VAL A 197 7.30 1.52 -7.66
C VAL A 197 8.61 2.18 -7.22
N MET A 198 9.33 1.58 -6.26
CA MET A 198 10.57 2.17 -5.76
C MET A 198 11.71 2.06 -6.78
N ILE A 199 11.73 1.00 -7.61
CA ILE A 199 12.63 0.92 -8.78
C ILE A 199 12.33 2.08 -9.75
N THR A 200 11.08 2.24 -10.16
CA THR A 200 10.69 3.28 -11.13
C THR A 200 11.01 4.68 -10.60
N TYR A 201 10.68 4.98 -9.35
CA TYR A 201 11.00 6.31 -8.77
C TYR A 201 12.48 6.55 -8.56
N ALA A 202 13.23 5.53 -8.15
CA ALA A 202 14.68 5.67 -8.02
C ALA A 202 15.39 5.81 -9.37
N SER A 203 14.78 5.36 -10.48
CA SER A 203 15.32 5.56 -11.83
C SER A 203 15.43 7.03 -12.24
N TYR A 204 14.71 7.93 -11.56
CA TYR A 204 14.77 9.37 -11.79
C TYR A 204 15.72 10.10 -10.82
N LEU A 205 16.41 9.39 -9.92
CA LEU A 205 17.29 10.00 -8.92
C LEU A 205 18.73 10.16 -9.42
N GLY A 206 19.36 11.28 -9.06
CA GLY A 206 20.78 11.50 -9.26
C GLY A 206 21.68 10.66 -8.34
N GLU A 207 22.91 10.41 -8.77
CA GLU A 207 23.92 9.64 -8.04
C GLU A 207 24.48 10.36 -6.79
N ASP A 208 24.30 11.67 -6.68
CA ASP A 208 24.71 12.49 -5.55
C ASP A 208 23.84 12.29 -4.30
N ARG A 209 22.66 11.69 -4.48
CA ARG A 209 21.68 11.42 -3.42
C ARG A 209 22.12 10.31 -2.48
N ASN A 210 21.83 10.48 -1.19
CA ASN A 210 22.02 9.42 -0.19
C ASN A 210 20.73 8.59 -0.09
N LEU A 211 20.73 7.39 -0.68
CA LEU A 211 19.56 6.51 -0.72
C LEU A 211 19.11 6.05 0.68
N ALA A 212 20.05 5.84 1.61
CA ALA A 212 19.72 5.47 2.98
C ALA A 212 18.97 6.59 3.71
N LYS A 213 19.40 7.84 3.51
CA LYS A 213 18.73 9.02 4.05
C LYS A 213 17.34 9.20 3.44
N ASP A 214 17.24 9.12 2.10
CA ASP A 214 15.98 9.26 1.39
C ASP A 214 14.97 8.17 1.81
N GLY A 215 15.41 6.91 1.89
CA GLY A 215 14.58 5.80 2.38
C GLY A 215 14.16 5.96 3.85
N THR A 216 15.04 6.48 4.72
CA THR A 216 14.70 6.71 6.13
C THR A 216 13.57 7.75 6.26
N ILE A 217 13.61 8.81 5.46
CA ILE A 217 12.57 9.84 5.45
C ILE A 217 11.23 9.23 5.00
N ILE A 218 11.24 8.42 3.93
CA ILE A 218 10.03 7.77 3.42
C ILE A 218 9.42 6.86 4.49
N VAL A 219 10.22 5.96 5.07
CA VAL A 219 9.77 5.02 6.10
C VAL A 219 9.25 5.75 7.33
N ALA A 220 9.92 6.82 7.77
CA ALA A 220 9.49 7.60 8.93
C ALA A 220 8.16 8.34 8.68
N LEU A 221 7.98 8.94 7.49
CA LEU A 221 6.75 9.63 7.14
C LEU A 221 5.57 8.67 6.98
N ASP A 222 5.76 7.55 6.27
CA ASP A 222 4.76 6.49 6.14
C ASP A 222 4.31 5.98 7.52
N THR A 223 5.29 5.65 8.37
CA THR A 223 5.05 5.23 9.76
C THR A 223 4.29 6.27 10.57
N ALA A 224 4.65 7.56 10.46
CA ALA A 224 4.00 8.63 11.20
C ALA A 224 2.54 8.82 10.77
N ILE A 225 2.25 8.73 9.48
CA ILE A 225 0.89 8.79 8.93
C ILE A 225 0.07 7.59 9.43
N ALA A 226 0.60 6.37 9.32
CA ALA A 226 -0.06 5.16 9.82
C ALA A 226 -0.34 5.24 11.34
N PHE A 227 0.64 5.71 12.11
CA PHE A 227 0.51 5.88 13.55
C PHE A 227 -0.59 6.89 13.91
N THR A 228 -0.63 8.03 13.22
CA THR A 228 -1.61 9.09 13.46
C THR A 228 -3.01 8.67 13.01
N ALA A 229 -3.12 7.88 11.94
CA ALA A 229 -4.41 7.28 11.55
C ALA A 229 -4.98 6.39 12.67
N GLY A 230 -4.14 5.63 13.39
CA GLY A 230 -4.56 4.91 14.59
C GLY A 230 -5.04 5.83 15.72
N LEU A 231 -4.38 6.98 15.93
CA LEU A 231 -4.83 8.00 16.89
C LEU A 231 -6.18 8.62 16.54
N VAL A 232 -6.66 8.49 15.30
CA VAL A 232 -8.01 8.90 14.88
C VAL A 232 -8.98 7.73 15.04
N ALA A 233 -8.65 6.57 14.47
CA ALA A 233 -9.56 5.44 14.36
C ALA A 233 -9.98 4.88 15.73
N PHE A 234 -9.04 4.69 16.66
CA PHE A 234 -9.36 4.07 17.95
C PHE A 234 -10.27 4.95 18.84
N PRO A 235 -10.00 6.26 19.05
CA PRO A 235 -10.92 7.12 19.81
C PRO A 235 -12.33 7.17 19.24
N VAL A 236 -12.44 7.18 17.90
CA VAL A 236 -13.73 7.16 17.20
C VAL A 236 -14.49 5.86 17.50
N LEU A 237 -13.84 4.70 17.40
CA LEU A 237 -14.44 3.39 17.70
C LEU A 237 -14.87 3.25 19.16
N TYR A 238 -14.01 3.62 20.10
CA TYR A 238 -14.30 3.54 21.54
C TYR A 238 -15.45 4.48 21.94
N THR A 239 -15.48 5.70 21.40
CA THR A 239 -16.56 6.65 21.66
C THR A 239 -17.90 6.16 21.10
N ALA A 240 -17.86 5.41 19.99
CA ALA A 240 -19.03 4.78 19.41
C ALA A 240 -19.43 3.45 20.08
N GLU A 241 -18.69 3.03 21.12
CA GLU A 241 -18.88 1.76 21.85
C GLU A 241 -18.85 0.52 20.94
N LEU A 242 -18.08 0.57 19.85
CA LEU A 242 -17.93 -0.53 18.91
C LEU A 242 -16.75 -1.41 19.31
N THR A 243 -17.07 -2.56 19.90
CA THR A 243 -16.11 -3.58 20.32
C THR A 243 -15.91 -4.69 19.29
N ASP A 244 -16.93 -4.96 18.47
CA ASP A 244 -16.85 -5.89 17.35
C ASP A 244 -16.61 -5.11 16.05
N VAL A 245 -15.43 -5.29 15.47
CA VAL A 245 -15.00 -4.57 14.28
C VAL A 245 -14.81 -5.53 13.12
N ALA A 246 -15.38 -5.16 11.97
CA ALA A 246 -15.19 -5.92 10.74
C ALA A 246 -13.71 -6.01 10.35
N ALA A 247 -13.29 -7.16 9.85
CA ALA A 247 -11.92 -7.40 9.41
C ALA A 247 -11.70 -7.00 7.93
N GLY A 248 -10.42 -6.90 7.57
CA GLY A 248 -10.01 -6.70 6.17
C GLY A 248 -10.54 -5.40 5.54
N PRO A 249 -10.81 -5.41 4.22
CA PRO A 249 -11.22 -4.22 3.47
C PRO A 249 -12.49 -3.55 3.99
N SER A 250 -13.38 -4.32 4.63
CA SER A 250 -14.67 -3.83 5.14
C SER A 250 -14.55 -2.95 6.40
N PHE A 251 -13.40 -2.98 7.10
CA PHE A 251 -13.21 -2.29 8.38
C PHE A 251 -13.57 -0.80 8.33
N ILE A 252 -13.04 -0.05 7.37
CA ILE A 252 -13.31 1.41 7.30
C ILE A 252 -14.75 1.68 6.84
N PHE A 253 -15.30 0.84 5.97
CA PHE A 253 -16.62 1.04 5.37
C PHE A 253 -17.78 0.59 6.26
N VAL A 254 -17.54 -0.33 7.18
CA VAL A 254 -18.53 -0.85 8.11
C VAL A 254 -18.27 -0.28 9.49
N SER A 255 -17.14 -0.63 10.12
CA SER A 255 -16.85 -0.28 11.52
C SER A 255 -16.67 1.21 11.71
N LEU A 256 -15.80 1.86 10.92
CA LEU A 256 -15.60 3.31 11.07
C LEU A 256 -16.81 4.12 10.60
N ALA A 257 -17.49 3.70 9.54
CA ALA A 257 -18.73 4.36 9.11
C ALA A 257 -19.82 4.28 10.20
N GLN A 258 -20.00 3.11 10.83
CA GLN A 258 -20.89 2.94 11.98
C GLN A 258 -20.44 3.79 13.17
N ALA A 259 -19.13 3.93 13.39
CA ALA A 259 -18.63 4.77 14.46
C ALA A 259 -18.95 6.25 14.20
N PHE A 260 -18.78 6.71 12.96
CA PHE A 260 -19.12 8.07 12.55
C PHE A 260 -20.61 8.37 12.67
N SER A 261 -21.53 7.40 12.57
CA SER A 261 -22.95 7.68 12.83
C SER A 261 -23.26 7.95 14.30
N ASN A 262 -22.37 7.55 15.22
CA ASN A 262 -22.62 7.56 16.66
C ASN A 262 -21.91 8.72 17.40
N ILE A 263 -21.04 9.48 16.72
CA ILE A 263 -20.28 10.58 17.34
C ILE A 263 -20.78 11.97 16.91
N PRO A 264 -20.58 13.02 17.75
CA PRO A 264 -20.97 14.39 17.39
C PRO A 264 -20.30 14.87 16.10
N PHE A 265 -21.06 15.46 15.18
CA PHE A 265 -20.58 15.89 13.86
C PHE A 265 -20.00 14.77 12.99
N GLY A 266 -20.29 13.50 13.31
CA GLY A 266 -19.61 12.37 12.69
C GLY A 266 -19.80 12.24 11.17
N GLY A 267 -20.89 12.77 10.59
CA GLY A 267 -21.03 12.92 9.13
C GLY A 267 -19.88 13.72 8.51
N LEU A 268 -19.63 14.94 9.01
CA LEU A 268 -18.55 15.80 8.52
C LEU A 268 -17.17 15.21 8.83
N ILE A 269 -16.97 14.69 10.04
CA ILE A 269 -15.69 14.09 10.45
C ILE A 269 -15.36 12.87 9.59
N GLY A 270 -16.33 11.98 9.36
CA GLY A 270 -16.16 10.85 8.47
C GLY A 270 -15.93 11.30 7.03
N ALA A 271 -16.63 12.33 6.53
CA ALA A 271 -16.38 12.87 5.19
C ALA A 271 -14.94 13.37 5.04
N ILE A 272 -14.40 14.07 6.04
CA ILE A 272 -12.99 14.50 6.05
C ILE A 272 -12.07 13.28 6.08
N PHE A 273 -12.37 12.28 6.90
CA PHE A 273 -11.59 11.03 6.95
C PHE A 273 -11.54 10.35 5.58
N PHE A 274 -12.68 10.04 4.97
CA PHE A 274 -12.71 9.39 3.65
C PHE A 274 -12.14 10.28 2.54
N ALA A 275 -12.21 11.61 2.65
CA ALA A 275 -11.52 12.51 1.73
C ALA A 275 -9.99 12.39 1.85
N ILE A 276 -9.44 12.30 3.06
CA ILE A 276 -8.00 12.05 3.27
C ILE A 276 -7.62 10.72 2.63
N VAL A 277 -8.40 9.66 2.89
CA VAL A 277 -8.11 8.33 2.31
C VAL A 277 -8.22 8.37 0.78
N THR A 278 -9.15 9.15 0.21
CA THR A 278 -9.26 9.34 -1.25
C THR A 278 -7.99 9.97 -1.83
N ILE A 279 -7.49 11.03 -1.19
CA ILE A 279 -6.27 11.72 -1.63
C ILE A 279 -5.05 10.80 -1.52
N ALA A 280 -4.95 10.04 -0.43
CA ALA A 280 -3.90 9.05 -0.23
C ALA A 280 -4.00 7.91 -1.24
N ALA A 281 -5.20 7.43 -1.55
CA ALA A 281 -5.40 6.40 -2.56
C ALA A 281 -4.98 6.89 -3.95
N LEU A 282 -5.30 8.14 -4.30
CA LEU A 282 -4.94 8.71 -5.59
C LEU A 282 -3.42 8.81 -5.75
N SER A 283 -2.69 9.27 -4.73
CA SER A 283 -1.23 9.36 -4.78
C SER A 283 -0.55 7.99 -4.95
N SER A 284 -1.02 6.96 -4.25
CA SER A 284 -0.55 5.58 -4.43
C SER A 284 -0.88 5.04 -5.82
N ALA A 285 -2.11 5.23 -6.31
CA ALA A 285 -2.55 4.75 -7.61
C ALA A 285 -1.77 5.37 -8.78
N ILE A 286 -1.42 6.67 -8.69
CA ILE A 286 -0.54 7.34 -9.65
C ILE A 286 0.82 6.65 -9.72
N SER A 287 1.38 6.28 -8.56
CA SER A 287 2.68 5.62 -8.46
C SER A 287 2.67 4.23 -9.09
N ILE A 288 1.62 3.45 -8.84
CA ILE A 288 1.43 2.12 -9.41
C ILE A 288 1.23 2.20 -10.93
N MET A 289 0.43 3.15 -11.41
CA MET A 289 0.21 3.36 -12.84
C MET A 289 1.51 3.69 -13.57
N GLU A 290 2.40 4.48 -12.97
CA GLU A 290 3.69 4.84 -13.57
C GLU A 290 4.60 3.61 -13.79
N VAL A 291 4.52 2.56 -12.97
CA VAL A 291 5.25 1.30 -13.19
C VAL A 291 4.85 0.64 -14.50
N VAL A 292 3.55 0.59 -14.79
CA VAL A 292 3.02 -0.06 -16.00
C VAL A 292 3.21 0.84 -17.23
N VAL A 293 3.06 2.15 -17.07
CA VAL A 293 3.24 3.14 -18.15
C VAL A 293 4.70 3.24 -18.58
N SER A 294 5.63 3.35 -17.63
CA SER A 294 7.07 3.43 -17.93
C SER A 294 7.56 2.21 -18.71
N TYR A 295 7.01 1.02 -18.45
CA TYR A 295 7.29 -0.17 -19.24
C TYR A 295 6.96 0.01 -20.74
N LEU A 296 5.76 0.49 -21.08
CA LEU A 296 5.39 0.69 -22.49
C LEU A 296 6.19 1.80 -23.16
N ILE A 297 6.53 2.85 -22.42
CA ILE A 297 7.34 3.96 -22.93
C ILE A 297 8.76 3.47 -23.22
N ASP A 298 9.43 2.89 -22.23
CA ASP A 298 10.85 2.56 -22.32
C ASP A 298 11.11 1.35 -23.23
N GLU A 299 10.25 0.33 -23.21
CA GLU A 299 10.50 -0.95 -23.88
C GLU A 299 9.86 -1.05 -25.27
N HIS A 300 8.84 -0.23 -25.55
CA HIS A 300 8.09 -0.24 -26.80
C HIS A 300 8.02 1.12 -27.50
N ASP A 301 8.67 2.15 -26.97
CA ASP A 301 8.73 3.51 -27.53
C ASP A 301 7.34 4.13 -27.79
N VAL A 302 6.35 3.76 -26.96
CA VAL A 302 5.00 4.30 -27.05
C VAL A 302 4.97 5.66 -26.38
N ALA A 303 4.41 6.67 -27.05
CA ALA A 303 4.23 7.99 -26.46
C ALA A 303 3.40 7.92 -25.15
N ARG A 304 3.77 8.73 -24.16
CA ARG A 304 3.19 8.70 -22.80
C ARG A 304 1.66 8.76 -22.78
N LEU A 305 1.04 9.74 -23.45
CA LEU A 305 -0.41 9.91 -23.42
C LEU A 305 -1.15 8.66 -23.98
N PRO A 306 -0.83 8.16 -25.19
CA PRO A 306 -1.40 6.90 -25.68
C PRO A 306 -1.15 5.70 -24.75
N ALA A 307 0.05 5.56 -24.19
CA ALA A 307 0.38 4.48 -23.26
C ALA A 307 -0.51 4.53 -22.00
N THR A 308 -0.60 5.70 -21.37
CA THR A 308 -1.41 5.92 -20.16
C THR A 308 -2.89 5.69 -20.41
N VAL A 309 -3.44 6.18 -21.53
CA VAL A 309 -4.86 5.99 -21.86
C VAL A 309 -5.16 4.53 -22.17
N ALA A 310 -4.33 3.86 -22.98
CA ALA A 310 -4.54 2.46 -23.34
C ALA A 310 -4.48 1.55 -22.10
N LEU A 311 -3.49 1.75 -21.24
CA LEU A 311 -3.37 1.02 -19.98
C LEU A 311 -4.52 1.35 -19.03
N GLY A 312 -4.90 2.62 -18.89
CA GLY A 312 -6.00 3.03 -18.01
C GLY A 312 -7.33 2.39 -18.43
N VAL A 313 -7.63 2.36 -19.73
CA VAL A 313 -8.81 1.67 -20.26
C VAL A 313 -8.72 0.16 -20.01
N THR A 314 -7.58 -0.47 -20.28
CA THR A 314 -7.44 -1.92 -20.10
C THR A 314 -7.56 -2.32 -18.63
N ILE A 315 -6.92 -1.59 -17.72
CA ILE A 315 -6.98 -1.81 -16.28
C ILE A 315 -8.40 -1.56 -15.75
N PHE A 316 -9.08 -0.53 -16.25
CA PHE A 316 -10.49 -0.29 -15.94
C PHE A 316 -11.36 -1.49 -16.31
N LEU A 317 -11.20 -2.04 -17.52
CA LEU A 317 -11.94 -3.21 -17.99
C LEU A 317 -11.67 -4.45 -17.13
N VAL A 318 -10.43 -4.67 -16.74
CA VAL A 318 -10.04 -5.80 -15.87
C VAL A 318 -10.64 -5.66 -14.47
N GLY A 319 -10.85 -4.44 -13.98
CA GLY A 319 -11.51 -4.14 -12.71
C GLY A 319 -13.04 -4.24 -12.71
N LEU A 320 -13.69 -4.35 -13.89
CA LEU A 320 -15.15 -4.42 -13.98
C LEU A 320 -15.80 -5.58 -13.20
N PRO A 321 -15.23 -6.82 -13.17
CA PRO A 321 -15.79 -7.89 -12.36
C PRO A 321 -15.88 -7.51 -10.88
N VAL A 322 -14.85 -6.86 -10.34
CA VAL A 322 -14.83 -6.38 -8.94
C VAL A 322 -15.86 -5.27 -8.72
N ALA A 323 -15.98 -4.33 -9.65
CA ALA A 323 -16.91 -3.20 -9.52
C ALA A 323 -18.39 -3.61 -9.66
N TYR A 324 -18.68 -4.60 -10.50
CA TYR A 324 -20.05 -5.01 -10.78
C TYR A 324 -20.59 -6.02 -9.78
N GLU A 325 -19.71 -6.81 -9.14
CA GLU A 325 -20.10 -7.86 -8.20
C GLU A 325 -21.02 -7.31 -7.10
N PRO A 326 -22.30 -7.74 -7.06
CA PRO A 326 -23.27 -7.16 -6.14
C PRO A 326 -23.08 -7.66 -4.70
N GLU A 327 -22.62 -8.89 -4.52
CA GLU A 327 -22.44 -9.53 -3.21
C GLU A 327 -21.20 -10.43 -3.20
N GLY A 328 -20.55 -10.58 -2.04
CA GLY A 328 -19.51 -11.59 -1.81
C GLY A 328 -18.05 -11.13 -1.95
N LEU A 329 -17.78 -10.02 -2.65
CA LEU A 329 -16.41 -9.50 -2.87
C LEU A 329 -15.42 -10.57 -3.38
N ASN A 330 -15.90 -11.60 -4.08
CA ASN A 330 -15.09 -12.74 -4.48
C ASN A 330 -14.01 -12.33 -5.47
N TRP A 331 -14.34 -11.50 -6.47
CA TRP A 331 -13.35 -11.02 -7.43
C TRP A 331 -12.31 -10.12 -6.78
N LEU A 332 -12.70 -9.32 -5.78
CA LEU A 332 -11.75 -8.55 -4.99
C LEU A 332 -10.75 -9.49 -4.30
N THR A 333 -11.25 -10.52 -3.61
CA THR A 333 -10.43 -11.53 -2.92
C THR A 333 -9.49 -12.25 -3.88
N VAL A 334 -9.97 -12.63 -5.06
CA VAL A 334 -9.14 -13.30 -6.09
C VAL A 334 -8.00 -12.40 -6.56
N TYR A 335 -8.28 -11.13 -6.84
CA TYR A 335 -7.31 -10.19 -7.40
C TYR A 335 -6.30 -9.72 -6.35
N ASP A 336 -6.80 -9.33 -5.17
CA ASP A 336 -5.97 -8.89 -4.04
C ASP A 336 -5.07 -10.03 -3.56
N GLY A 337 -5.62 -11.24 -3.39
CA GLY A 337 -4.83 -12.41 -3.00
C GLY A 337 -3.72 -12.74 -4.01
N PHE A 338 -4.02 -12.67 -5.31
CA PHE A 338 -2.99 -12.92 -6.32
C PHE A 338 -1.89 -11.85 -6.28
N ALA A 339 -2.26 -10.57 -6.23
CA ALA A 339 -1.28 -9.52 -6.40
C ALA A 339 -0.56 -9.15 -5.09
N ASN A 340 -1.31 -8.87 -4.03
CA ASN A 340 -0.79 -8.44 -2.74
C ASN A 340 -0.16 -9.60 -1.97
N SER A 341 -0.82 -10.75 -1.91
CA SER A 341 -0.34 -11.87 -1.11
C SER A 341 0.76 -12.68 -1.81
N ILE A 342 0.75 -12.76 -3.15
CA ILE A 342 1.74 -13.53 -3.92
C ILE A 342 2.75 -12.64 -4.65
N LEU A 343 2.31 -11.82 -5.62
CA LEU A 343 3.24 -11.14 -6.53
C LEU A 343 4.15 -10.12 -5.83
N LEU A 344 3.63 -9.34 -4.87
CA LEU A 344 4.43 -8.39 -4.09
C LEU A 344 5.55 -9.09 -3.32
N ILE A 345 5.17 -10.09 -2.53
CA ILE A 345 6.11 -10.81 -1.65
C ILE A 345 7.13 -11.56 -2.51
N LEU A 346 6.70 -12.16 -3.62
CA LEU A 346 7.57 -12.79 -4.60
C LEU A 346 8.54 -11.78 -5.22
N GLY A 347 8.08 -10.61 -5.63
CA GLY A 347 8.92 -9.54 -6.18
C GLY A 347 10.01 -9.12 -5.19
N GLY A 348 9.61 -8.83 -3.94
CA GLY A 348 10.54 -8.51 -2.86
C GLY A 348 11.58 -9.60 -2.60
N LEU A 349 11.13 -10.86 -2.54
CA LEU A 349 11.98 -12.03 -2.32
C LEU A 349 13.01 -12.17 -3.46
N LEU A 350 12.56 -12.08 -4.71
CA LEU A 350 13.43 -12.21 -5.88
C LEU A 350 14.50 -11.12 -5.90
N LEU A 351 14.15 -9.87 -5.61
CA LEU A 351 15.13 -8.78 -5.55
C LEU A 351 16.09 -8.90 -4.37
N ALA A 352 15.59 -9.32 -3.20
CA ALA A 352 16.43 -9.56 -2.03
C ALA A 352 17.45 -10.68 -2.28
N VAL A 353 17.04 -11.77 -2.95
CA VAL A 353 17.96 -12.82 -3.40
C VAL A 353 18.95 -12.27 -4.43
N TYR A 354 18.46 -11.48 -5.38
CA TYR A 354 19.29 -10.93 -6.45
C TYR A 354 20.43 -10.05 -5.91
N ILE A 355 20.13 -9.00 -5.13
CA ILE A 355 21.18 -8.16 -4.54
C ILE A 355 21.95 -8.91 -3.43
N GLY A 356 21.26 -9.72 -2.62
CA GLY A 356 21.88 -10.45 -1.53
C GLY A 356 22.93 -11.46 -1.99
N TRP A 357 22.72 -12.16 -3.11
CA TRP A 357 23.55 -13.30 -3.51
C TRP A 357 24.12 -13.23 -4.92
N VAL A 358 23.47 -12.54 -5.86
CA VAL A 358 23.88 -12.52 -7.28
C VAL A 358 24.66 -11.26 -7.64
N ALA A 359 24.15 -10.10 -7.22
CA ALA A 359 24.65 -8.78 -7.60
C ALA A 359 25.03 -7.94 -6.36
N THR A 360 25.68 -8.57 -5.37
CA THR A 360 26.06 -7.92 -4.11
C THR A 360 26.96 -6.70 -4.32
N ASP A 361 27.97 -6.81 -5.19
CA ASP A 361 28.89 -5.71 -5.43
C ASP A 361 28.19 -4.49 -6.07
N LEU A 362 27.20 -4.76 -6.95
CA LEU A 362 26.35 -3.71 -7.53
C LEU A 362 25.56 -3.00 -6.45
N GLY A 363 24.86 -3.74 -5.58
CA GLY A 363 24.10 -3.16 -4.48
C GLY A 363 24.97 -2.32 -3.55
N LEU A 364 26.14 -2.83 -3.13
CA LEU A 364 27.07 -2.11 -2.25
C LEU A 364 27.66 -0.85 -2.90
N THR A 365 28.07 -0.95 -4.16
CA THR A 365 28.62 0.20 -4.91
C THR A 365 27.57 1.30 -5.03
N GLU A 366 26.35 0.93 -5.41
CA GLU A 366 25.27 1.89 -5.60
C GLU A 366 24.80 2.49 -4.28
N LEU A 367 24.66 1.70 -3.22
CA LEU A 367 24.31 2.25 -1.91
C LEU A 367 25.38 3.23 -1.39
N GLY A 368 26.64 3.07 -1.82
CA GLY A 368 27.75 3.96 -1.49
C GLY A 368 27.76 5.32 -2.14
N LYS A 369 27.06 5.50 -3.25
CA LYS A 369 27.00 6.83 -3.87
C LYS A 369 26.18 7.78 -2.99
N GLY A 370 26.70 8.99 -2.77
CA GLY A 370 26.14 9.97 -1.84
C GLY A 370 26.47 9.73 -0.36
N ILE A 371 27.29 8.72 -0.03
CA ILE A 371 27.73 8.40 1.34
C ILE A 371 29.26 8.48 1.41
N GLN A 372 29.81 9.24 2.36
CA GLN A 372 31.27 9.41 2.48
C GLN A 372 31.99 8.09 2.85
N ASN A 373 31.38 7.26 3.69
CA ASN A 373 31.90 5.95 4.06
C ASN A 373 30.77 5.02 4.53
N LEU A 374 30.54 3.90 3.85
CA LEU A 374 29.56 2.89 4.30
C LEU A 374 30.00 2.12 5.55
N GLY A 375 31.31 1.97 5.77
CA GLY A 375 31.85 1.12 6.84
C GLY A 375 31.20 -0.27 6.87
N SER A 376 30.87 -0.74 8.07
CA SER A 376 30.20 -2.03 8.28
C SER A 376 28.72 -2.05 7.90
N TRP A 377 28.08 -0.90 7.65
CA TRP A 377 26.65 -0.84 7.33
C TRP A 377 26.29 -1.60 6.06
N GLY A 378 27.14 -1.56 5.03
CA GLY A 378 26.91 -2.33 3.80
C GLY A 378 26.90 -3.83 4.06
N THR A 379 27.83 -4.30 4.91
CA THR A 379 27.89 -5.71 5.31
C THR A 379 26.65 -6.10 6.12
N VAL A 380 26.22 -5.27 7.07
CA VAL A 380 25.00 -5.50 7.85
C VAL A 380 23.77 -5.55 6.94
N TRP A 381 23.64 -4.62 6.01
CA TRP A 381 22.53 -4.60 5.05
C TRP A 381 22.48 -5.87 4.20
N ILE A 382 23.61 -6.28 3.60
CA ILE A 382 23.66 -7.51 2.79
C ILE A 382 23.32 -8.75 3.62
N TRP A 383 23.85 -8.89 4.84
CA TRP A 383 23.50 -10.04 5.69
C TRP A 383 22.05 -10.01 6.17
N THR A 384 21.47 -8.82 6.33
CA THR A 384 20.04 -8.65 6.60
C THR A 384 19.20 -9.13 5.42
N LEU A 385 19.60 -8.81 4.18
CA LEU A 385 18.95 -9.35 2.99
C LEU A 385 19.07 -10.88 2.92
N ARG A 386 20.27 -11.42 3.14
CA ARG A 386 20.59 -12.85 2.96
C ARG A 386 19.83 -13.78 3.90
N VAL A 387 19.55 -13.33 5.13
CA VAL A 387 19.03 -14.20 6.19
C VAL A 387 17.64 -13.75 6.65
N PRO A 388 17.48 -12.69 7.48
CA PRO A 388 16.17 -12.38 8.04
C PRO A 388 15.15 -12.00 6.96
N VAL A 389 15.52 -11.21 5.95
CA VAL A 389 14.60 -10.81 4.88
C VAL A 389 14.13 -12.03 4.07
N ILE A 390 15.07 -12.82 3.52
CA ILE A 390 14.70 -13.99 2.72
C ILE A 390 13.87 -14.99 3.52
N ILE A 391 14.22 -15.27 4.79
CA ILE A 391 13.45 -16.19 5.64
C ILE A 391 12.03 -15.67 5.86
N VAL A 392 11.88 -14.40 6.27
CA VAL A 392 10.56 -13.79 6.51
C VAL A 392 9.72 -13.85 5.24
N LEU A 393 10.26 -13.45 4.09
CA LEU A 393 9.51 -13.44 2.83
C LEU A 393 9.16 -14.84 2.32
N LEU A 394 10.02 -15.84 2.55
CA LEU A 394 9.69 -17.23 2.22
C LEU A 394 8.54 -17.77 3.08
N VAL A 395 8.56 -17.50 4.39
CA VAL A 395 7.49 -17.92 5.31
C VAL A 395 6.19 -17.22 4.95
N VAL A 396 6.22 -15.90 4.76
CA VAL A 396 5.04 -15.10 4.37
C VAL A 396 4.48 -15.59 3.04
N LEU A 397 5.32 -15.80 2.03
CA LEU A 397 4.87 -16.26 0.72
C LEU A 397 4.24 -17.66 0.79
N ALA A 398 4.82 -18.57 1.57
CA ALA A 398 4.29 -19.92 1.74
C ALA A 398 2.91 -19.90 2.43
N GLN A 399 2.76 -19.12 3.50
CA GLN A 399 1.49 -18.99 4.20
C GLN A 399 0.42 -18.32 3.31
N ASN A 400 0.77 -17.19 2.71
CA ASN A 400 -0.11 -16.46 1.79
C ASN A 400 -0.56 -17.34 0.61
N ALA A 401 0.30 -18.22 0.10
CA ALA A 401 -0.05 -19.16 -0.97
C ALA A 401 -1.08 -20.20 -0.51
N ILE A 402 -0.98 -20.68 0.73
CA ILE A 402 -1.96 -21.60 1.32
C ILE A 402 -3.29 -20.88 1.50
N ASP A 403 -3.29 -19.71 2.15
CA ASP A 403 -4.49 -18.92 2.42
C ASP A 403 -5.20 -18.51 1.11
N TYR A 404 -4.42 -18.16 0.09
CA TYR A 404 -4.95 -17.84 -1.23
C TYR A 404 -5.58 -19.06 -1.91
N TYR A 405 -4.92 -20.23 -1.83
CA TYR A 405 -5.48 -21.47 -2.37
C TYR A 405 -6.80 -21.84 -1.68
N GLU A 406 -6.85 -21.77 -0.35
CA GLU A 406 -8.08 -22.03 0.42
C GLU A 406 -9.20 -21.07 0.05
N SER A 407 -8.88 -19.79 -0.13
CA SER A 407 -9.84 -18.78 -0.60
C SER A 407 -10.38 -19.11 -1.99
N LEU A 408 -9.51 -19.54 -2.93
CA LEU A 408 -9.93 -19.94 -4.27
C LEU A 408 -10.84 -21.18 -4.24
N VAL A 409 -10.53 -22.17 -3.42
CA VAL A 409 -11.37 -23.36 -3.23
C VAL A 409 -12.72 -22.97 -2.63
N GLY A 410 -12.75 -22.05 -1.67
CA GLY A 410 -14.00 -21.57 -1.07
C GLY A 410 -14.89 -20.78 -2.05
N ILE A 411 -14.30 -20.11 -3.05
CA ILE A 411 -15.03 -19.30 -4.03
C ILE A 411 -15.51 -20.15 -5.22
N PHE A 412 -14.69 -21.09 -5.71
CA PHE A 412 -14.92 -21.80 -6.97
C PHE A 412 -15.20 -23.31 -6.83
N GLY A 413 -15.00 -23.90 -5.64
CA GLY A 413 -15.28 -25.29 -5.33
C GLY A 413 -16.70 -25.49 -4.80
#